data_AF-A0A1H8MB52-F1
#
_entry.id   AF-A0A1H8MB52-F1
#
_cell.length_a   1.000
_cell.length_b   1.000
_cell.length_c   1.000
_cell.angle_alpha   90.00
_cell.angle_beta   90.00
_cell.angle_gamma   90.00
#
_symmetry.space_group_name_H-M   'P 1'
#
loop_
_entity.id
_entity.type
_entity.pdbx_description
1 polymer ?
#
loop_
_entity_poly.entity_id
_entity_poly.type
_entity_poly.pdbx_seq_one_letter_code
_entity_poly.pdbx_strand_id
1 'polypeptide(L)'
;MTIDVVNLRDFYSNRLGLVARRLINRGIQTRWPDARGQRVLGLGYPTPYLGLFRDDCERCIAFMPAAQGVLKWPTARATLSTLVEERALPLPDAAVDRILLVHSLEMSEDPDALLREVWRVLAPSGRLLAVVPNRRGVWARSDNTPFGHGRPYSRSQISDLLRRTWFTPVGWSEALFMPPLEQSWLLRSAPAWERVGAAASLPFAGVHVVEATKQVVRPIQAKRERTRLIPALGPSLVPSPMQADDSDLPARPR
;
A
#
# COMPACT_ATOMS: atom_id res chain seq x y z
N MET A 1 -21.61 5.86 3.66
CA MET A 1 -21.45 6.88 4.71
C MET A 1 -20.03 6.81 5.22
N THR A 2 -19.33 7.93 5.19
CA THR A 2 -17.97 8.07 5.75
C THR A 2 -18.06 8.09 7.26
N ILE A 3 -17.22 7.33 7.95
CA ILE A 3 -17.18 7.33 9.42
C ILE A 3 -16.49 8.61 9.90
N ASP A 4 -17.07 9.30 10.88
CA ASP A 4 -16.44 10.48 11.47
C ASP A 4 -15.44 10.11 12.58
N VAL A 5 -14.65 11.09 12.98
CA VAL A 5 -13.60 10.94 13.99
C VAL A 5 -14.14 10.62 15.39
N VAL A 6 -15.39 10.99 15.67
CA VAL A 6 -16.05 10.73 16.97
C VAL A 6 -16.38 9.25 17.10
N ASN A 7 -17.01 8.68 16.07
CA ASN A 7 -17.32 7.25 16.00
C ASN A 7 -16.05 6.39 16.06
N LEU A 8 -14.98 6.82 15.37
CA LEU A 8 -13.67 6.18 15.45
C LEU A 8 -13.13 6.19 16.88
N ARG A 9 -13.15 7.35 17.55
CA ARG A 9 -12.71 7.48 18.95
C ARG A 9 -13.52 6.60 19.89
N ASP A 10 -14.83 6.59 19.75
CA ASP A 10 -15.72 5.85 20.64
C ASP A 10 -15.50 4.34 20.48
N PHE A 11 -15.33 3.85 19.25
CA PHE A 11 -14.91 2.47 18.99
C PHE A 11 -13.56 2.15 19.64
N TYR A 12 -12.52 2.96 19.40
CA TYR A 12 -11.18 2.68 19.93
C TYR A 12 -11.05 2.86 21.46
N SER A 13 -12.07 3.43 22.10
CA SER A 13 -12.18 3.55 23.56
C SER A 13 -12.92 2.38 24.21
N ASN A 14 -13.71 1.61 23.44
CA ASN A 14 -14.47 0.47 23.94
C ASN A 14 -13.61 -0.80 24.08
N ARG A 15 -14.16 -1.85 24.71
CA ARG A 15 -13.43 -3.11 24.96
C ARG A 15 -12.96 -3.81 23.68
N LEU A 16 -13.81 -3.85 22.65
CA LEU A 16 -13.48 -4.48 21.37
C LEU A 16 -12.38 -3.71 20.64
N GLY A 17 -12.47 -2.38 20.60
CA GLY A 17 -11.48 -1.50 19.99
C GLY A 17 -10.13 -1.53 20.69
N LEU A 18 -10.09 -1.67 22.02
CA LEU A 18 -8.84 -1.86 22.77
C LEU A 18 -8.13 -3.18 22.38
N VAL A 19 -8.90 -4.26 22.18
CA VAL A 19 -8.37 -5.52 21.66
C VAL A 19 -7.92 -5.35 20.22
N ALA A 20 -8.75 -4.78 19.35
CA ALA A 20 -8.42 -4.56 17.94
C ALA A 20 -7.13 -3.74 17.77
N ARG A 21 -6.99 -2.65 18.53
CA ARG A 21 -5.77 -1.84 18.60
C ARG A 21 -4.55 -2.68 18.95
N ARG A 22 -4.63 -3.51 19.99
CA ARG A 22 -3.52 -4.37 20.44
C ARG A 22 -3.09 -5.35 19.35
N LEU A 23 -4.04 -5.93 18.62
CA LEU A 23 -3.76 -6.92 17.58
C LEU A 23 -3.16 -6.28 16.33
N ILE A 24 -3.72 -5.15 15.89
CA ILE A 24 -3.17 -4.38 14.78
C ILE A 24 -1.78 -3.82 15.14
N ASN A 25 -1.56 -3.37 16.39
CA ASN A 25 -0.23 -2.95 16.86
C ASN A 25 0.83 -4.02 16.63
N ARG A 26 0.51 -5.30 16.89
CA ARG A 26 1.45 -6.41 16.63
C ARG A 26 1.75 -6.54 15.13
N GLY A 27 0.71 -6.49 14.29
CA GLY A 27 0.88 -6.52 12.84
C GLY A 27 1.77 -5.38 12.32
N ILE A 28 1.61 -4.18 12.88
CA ILE A 28 2.44 -3.01 12.58
C ILE A 28 3.88 -3.22 13.04
N GLN A 29 4.09 -3.64 14.30
CA GLN A 29 5.44 -3.85 14.87
C GLN A 29 6.25 -4.93 14.15
N THR A 30 5.58 -5.96 13.61
CA THR A 30 6.24 -6.97 12.77
C THR A 30 6.85 -6.37 11.49
N ARG A 31 6.30 -5.27 10.99
CA ARG A 31 6.85 -4.56 9.82
C ARG A 31 7.82 -3.46 10.25
N TRP A 32 7.41 -2.63 11.20
CA TRP A 32 8.16 -1.49 11.71
C TRP A 32 8.45 -1.68 13.20
N PRO A 33 9.60 -2.28 13.57
CA PRO A 33 9.93 -2.54 14.96
C PRO A 33 10.30 -1.27 15.74
N ASP A 34 10.91 -0.29 15.07
CA ASP A 34 11.27 1.02 15.61
C ASP A 34 11.18 2.10 14.50
N ALA A 35 11.26 3.37 14.90
CA ALA A 35 11.31 4.50 13.99
C ALA A 35 12.45 5.47 14.32
N ARG A 36 13.59 4.95 14.82
CA ARG A 36 14.67 5.77 15.36
C ARG A 36 15.24 6.75 14.34
N GLY A 37 15.24 8.03 14.70
CA GLY A 37 15.73 9.12 13.85
C GLY A 37 14.90 9.35 12.57
N GLN A 38 13.70 8.80 12.47
CA GLN A 38 12.82 8.95 11.31
C GLN A 38 11.72 9.98 11.58
N ARG A 39 11.27 10.67 10.53
CA ARG A 39 10.09 11.54 10.55
C ARG A 39 8.87 10.70 10.18
N VAL A 40 7.98 10.51 11.15
CA VAL A 40 6.79 9.64 11.06
C VAL A 40 5.54 10.49 10.88
N LEU A 41 4.80 10.21 9.83
CA LEU A 41 3.49 10.80 9.56
C LEU A 41 2.42 9.71 9.65
N GLY A 42 1.37 9.94 10.41
CA GLY A 42 0.13 9.17 10.28
C GLY A 42 -0.89 9.94 9.45
N LEU A 43 -1.69 9.25 8.64
CA LEU A 43 -2.80 9.84 7.87
C LEU A 43 -4.09 9.01 8.06
N GLY A 44 -5.22 9.71 8.26
CA GLY A 44 -6.54 9.11 8.54
C GLY A 44 -6.88 9.15 10.03
N TYR A 45 -6.99 7.98 10.66
CA TYR A 45 -7.11 7.80 12.12
C TYR A 45 -5.92 7.04 12.72
N PRO A 46 -4.70 7.61 12.70
CA PRO A 46 -3.48 6.89 13.06
C PRO A 46 -3.17 6.91 14.58
N THR A 47 -3.89 7.71 15.35
CA THR A 47 -3.59 8.00 16.77
C THR A 47 -3.55 6.81 17.72
N PRO A 48 -4.29 5.69 17.49
CA PRO A 48 -4.13 4.49 18.31
C PRO A 48 -2.76 3.81 18.15
N TYR A 49 -2.05 4.10 17.06
CA TYR A 49 -0.88 3.37 16.58
C TYR A 49 0.40 4.21 16.62
N LEU A 50 0.31 5.53 16.41
CA LEU A 50 1.49 6.42 16.43
C LEU A 50 2.21 6.48 17.78
N GLY A 51 1.53 6.11 18.88
CA GLY A 51 2.17 5.99 20.19
C GLY A 51 3.30 4.94 20.24
N LEU A 52 3.35 4.01 19.28
CA LEU A 52 4.43 3.03 19.15
C LEU A 52 5.77 3.65 18.78
N PHE A 53 5.76 4.77 18.06
CA PHE A 53 6.95 5.38 17.43
C PHE A 53 7.29 6.76 18.00
N ARG A 54 6.36 7.36 18.76
CA ARG A 54 6.46 8.76 19.17
C ARG A 54 7.70 9.03 20.03
N ASP A 55 8.11 8.07 20.85
CA ASP A 55 9.14 8.28 21.86
C ASP A 55 10.57 8.01 21.32
N ASP A 56 10.71 7.35 20.16
CA ASP A 56 12.00 7.02 19.53
C ASP A 56 12.24 7.70 18.17
N CYS A 57 11.20 8.27 17.54
CA CYS A 57 11.32 9.00 16.27
C CYS A 57 11.92 10.41 16.40
N GLU A 58 12.35 11.01 15.28
CA GLU A 58 12.75 12.43 15.24
C GLU A 58 11.52 13.34 15.41
N ARG A 59 10.44 13.04 14.66
CA ARG A 59 9.19 13.79 14.66
C ARG A 59 8.02 12.84 14.38
N CYS A 60 6.91 13.06 15.06
CA CYS A 60 5.67 12.30 14.86
C CYS A 60 4.48 13.25 14.73
N ILE A 61 3.74 13.16 13.62
CA ILE A 61 2.60 14.03 13.34
C ILE A 61 1.41 13.18 12.86
N ALA A 62 0.21 13.54 13.27
CA ALA A 62 -1.04 12.90 12.85
C ALA A 62 -1.86 13.84 11.96
N PHE A 63 -1.94 13.54 10.67
CA PHE A 63 -2.81 14.22 9.73
C PHE A 63 -4.16 13.51 9.67
N MET A 64 -5.23 14.25 9.89
CA MET A 64 -6.60 13.73 9.82
C MET A 64 -7.34 14.42 8.69
N PRO A 65 -7.95 13.68 7.75
CA PRO A 65 -8.72 14.27 6.67
C PRO A 65 -9.86 15.16 7.15
N ALA A 66 -10.06 16.28 6.47
CA ALA A 66 -11.15 17.21 6.74
C ALA A 66 -12.52 16.53 6.78
N ALA A 67 -12.77 15.60 5.85
CA ALA A 67 -14.03 14.85 5.76
C ALA A 67 -14.29 13.92 6.97
N GLN A 68 -13.24 13.48 7.66
CA GLN A 68 -13.34 12.65 8.86
C GLN A 68 -13.42 13.50 10.14
N GLY A 69 -12.75 14.65 10.15
CA GLY A 69 -12.57 15.51 11.32
C GLY A 69 -11.26 15.23 12.08
N VAL A 70 -10.94 16.09 13.05
CA VAL A 70 -9.68 16.02 13.82
C VAL A 70 -9.92 15.88 15.31
N LEU A 71 -9.06 15.14 15.99
CA LEU A 71 -8.99 15.08 17.46
C LEU A 71 -7.64 15.55 17.97
N LYS A 72 -7.64 16.18 19.14
CA LYS A 72 -6.42 16.49 19.87
C LYS A 72 -5.66 15.20 20.19
N TRP A 73 -4.41 15.12 19.72
CA TRP A 73 -3.50 14.04 20.08
C TRP A 73 -2.07 14.58 20.16
N PRO A 74 -1.24 14.14 21.12
CA PRO A 74 -1.58 13.29 22.26
C PRO A 74 -2.48 14.03 23.27
N THR A 75 -3.34 13.30 23.99
CA THR A 75 -4.33 13.89 24.90
C THR A 75 -3.72 14.76 26.00
N ALA A 76 -2.59 14.33 26.57
CA ALA A 76 -1.92 14.94 27.73
C ALA A 76 -0.62 15.70 27.40
N ARG A 77 -0.37 16.02 26.11
CA ARG A 77 0.83 16.75 25.67
C ARG A 77 0.43 17.85 24.66
N ALA A 78 1.43 18.58 24.17
CA ALA A 78 1.26 19.50 23.05
C ALA A 78 0.67 18.76 21.84
N THR A 79 -0.26 19.41 21.14
CA THR A 79 -0.97 18.81 20.01
C THR A 79 -0.02 18.57 18.84
N LEU A 80 -0.01 17.34 18.34
CA LEU A 80 0.71 16.86 17.16
C LEU A 80 -0.25 16.38 16.07
N SER A 81 -1.54 16.70 16.19
CA SER A 81 -2.55 16.41 15.19
C SER A 81 -3.00 17.67 14.47
N THR A 82 -3.29 17.55 13.18
CA THR A 82 -3.87 18.63 12.38
C THR A 82 -4.84 18.09 11.35
N LEU A 83 -5.81 18.92 11.01
CA LEU A 83 -6.75 18.68 9.93
C LEU A 83 -6.10 19.02 8.59
N VAL A 84 -6.29 18.18 7.58
CA VAL A 84 -5.68 18.37 6.24
C VAL A 84 -6.65 18.00 5.12
N GLU A 85 -6.36 18.52 3.92
CA GLU A 85 -6.83 17.94 2.66
C GLU A 85 -5.86 16.80 2.28
N GLU A 86 -6.37 15.57 2.26
CA GLU A 86 -5.56 14.35 2.08
C GLU A 86 -4.92 14.24 0.69
N ARG A 87 -5.45 14.97 -0.30
CA ARG A 87 -4.92 15.07 -1.67
C ARG A 87 -3.96 16.24 -1.87
N ALA A 88 -3.77 17.09 -0.86
CA ALA A 88 -2.89 18.26 -0.89
C ALA A 88 -2.29 18.49 0.51
N LEU A 89 -1.41 17.58 0.92
CA LEU A 89 -0.77 17.59 2.21
C LEU A 89 0.14 18.83 2.36
N PRO A 90 0.09 19.52 3.51
CA PRO A 90 0.85 20.75 3.75
C PRO A 90 2.32 20.46 4.11
N LEU A 91 3.00 19.68 3.27
CA LEU A 91 4.39 19.28 3.42
C LEU A 91 5.12 19.42 2.08
N PRO A 92 6.41 19.76 2.08
CA PRO A 92 7.21 19.73 0.86
C PRO A 92 7.43 18.28 0.39
N ASP A 93 7.96 18.13 -0.81
CA ASP A 93 8.34 16.84 -1.36
C ASP A 93 9.40 16.18 -0.47
N ALA A 94 9.35 14.85 -0.34
CA ALA A 94 10.32 14.06 0.43
C ALA A 94 10.51 14.50 1.92
N ALA A 95 9.48 15.10 2.53
CA ALA A 95 9.49 15.61 3.90
C ALA A 95 9.46 14.53 5.00
N VAL A 96 9.05 13.29 4.70
CA VAL A 96 8.84 12.26 5.73
C VAL A 96 9.40 10.90 5.32
N ASP A 97 9.81 10.09 6.30
CA ASP A 97 10.51 8.81 6.06
C ASP A 97 9.60 7.59 6.28
N ARG A 98 8.52 7.77 7.05
CA ARG A 98 7.52 6.75 7.37
C ARG A 98 6.12 7.36 7.30
N ILE A 99 5.23 6.72 6.55
CA ILE A 99 3.80 7.10 6.49
C ILE A 99 2.92 5.93 6.90
N LEU A 100 2.12 6.10 7.95
CA LEU A 100 1.14 5.13 8.43
C LEU A 100 -0.28 5.55 8.02
N LEU A 101 -0.92 4.77 7.14
CA LEU A 101 -2.31 4.96 6.73
C LEU A 101 -3.22 4.04 7.55
N VAL A 102 -4.24 4.60 8.20
CA VAL A 102 -5.23 3.86 8.98
C VAL A 102 -6.58 4.55 8.82
N HIS A 103 -7.65 3.84 8.48
CA HIS A 103 -8.98 4.45 8.22
C HIS A 103 -8.86 5.60 7.22
N SER A 104 -8.13 5.38 6.13
CA SER A 104 -7.78 6.41 5.16
C SER A 104 -8.07 5.94 3.74
N LEU A 105 -7.40 4.88 3.25
CA LEU A 105 -7.58 4.39 1.87
C LEU A 105 -8.97 3.84 1.58
N GLU A 106 -9.61 3.26 2.59
CA GLU A 106 -10.97 2.74 2.52
C GLU A 106 -12.02 3.85 2.59
N MET A 107 -11.67 5.01 3.17
CA MET A 107 -12.56 6.16 3.33
C MET A 107 -12.38 7.20 2.22
N SER A 108 -11.26 7.16 1.49
CA SER A 108 -10.94 8.14 0.46
C SER A 108 -11.82 7.97 -0.77
N GLU A 109 -12.32 9.10 -1.28
CA GLU A 109 -13.08 9.18 -2.53
C GLU A 109 -12.18 8.97 -3.75
N ASP A 110 -10.93 9.44 -3.69
CA ASP A 110 -9.91 9.27 -4.71
C ASP A 110 -8.61 8.70 -4.09
N PRO A 111 -8.55 7.37 -3.88
CA PRO A 111 -7.39 6.72 -3.29
C PRO A 111 -6.14 6.82 -4.18
N ASP A 112 -6.31 7.04 -5.49
CA ASP A 112 -5.20 7.24 -6.41
C ASP A 112 -4.55 8.62 -6.18
N ALA A 113 -5.33 9.68 -6.07
CA ALA A 113 -4.83 11.01 -5.72
C ALA A 113 -4.20 11.05 -4.33
N LEU A 114 -4.83 10.43 -3.32
CA LEU A 114 -4.28 10.32 -1.98
C LEU A 114 -2.90 9.65 -2.01
N LEU A 115 -2.77 8.51 -2.69
CA LEU A 115 -1.47 7.82 -2.74
C LEU A 115 -0.42 8.56 -3.56
N ARG A 116 -0.80 9.31 -4.60
CA ARG A 116 0.16 10.21 -5.29
C ARG A 116 0.69 11.28 -4.36
N GLU A 117 -0.17 11.82 -3.50
CA GLU A 117 0.24 12.83 -2.53
C GLU A 117 1.12 12.25 -1.41
N VAL A 118 0.77 11.06 -0.91
CA VAL A 118 1.62 10.26 -0.02
C VAL A 118 2.98 9.98 -0.68
N TRP A 119 3.00 9.63 -1.97
CA TRP A 119 4.23 9.40 -2.72
C TRP A 119 5.08 10.67 -2.81
N ARG A 120 4.46 11.83 -3.04
CA ARG A 120 5.14 13.13 -3.14
C ARG A 120 5.90 13.47 -1.86
N VAL A 121 5.22 13.41 -0.72
CA VAL A 121 5.81 13.78 0.58
C VAL A 121 6.76 12.72 1.15
N LEU A 122 6.66 11.47 0.70
CA LEU A 122 7.54 10.40 1.15
C LEU A 122 8.94 10.52 0.55
N ALA A 123 9.97 10.40 1.40
CA ALA A 123 11.37 10.38 0.99
C ALA A 123 11.66 9.23 0.00
N PRO A 124 12.69 9.35 -0.86
CA PRO A 124 13.07 8.29 -1.82
C PRO A 124 13.25 6.89 -1.21
N SER A 125 13.83 6.81 -0.01
CA SER A 125 14.02 5.57 0.78
C SER A 125 12.93 5.34 1.83
N GLY A 126 11.90 6.19 1.83
CA GLY A 126 10.81 6.15 2.78
C GLY A 126 9.90 4.95 2.56
N ARG A 127 9.15 4.60 3.62
CA ARG A 127 8.21 3.48 3.60
C ARG A 127 6.81 3.89 3.98
N LEU A 128 5.85 3.27 3.31
CA LEU A 128 4.43 3.36 3.57
C LEU A 128 3.99 2.08 4.29
N LEU A 129 3.17 2.23 5.32
CA LEU A 129 2.45 1.12 5.94
C LEU A 129 0.97 1.46 5.92
N ALA A 130 0.16 0.63 5.26
CA ALA A 130 -1.28 0.83 5.19
C ALA A 130 -2.01 -0.31 5.90
N VAL A 131 -2.90 0.07 6.83
CA VAL A 131 -3.86 -0.83 7.48
C VAL A 131 -5.18 -0.67 6.76
N VAL A 132 -5.63 -1.73 6.08
CA VAL A 132 -6.86 -1.71 5.26
C VAL A 132 -7.78 -2.87 5.61
N PRO A 133 -9.12 -2.67 5.64
CA PRO A 133 -10.06 -3.76 5.82
C PRO A 133 -9.93 -4.83 4.73
N ASN A 134 -9.89 -6.10 5.14
CA ASN A 134 -9.87 -7.23 4.22
C ASN A 134 -11.31 -7.54 3.79
N ARG A 135 -11.60 -7.45 2.49
CA ARG A 135 -12.93 -7.74 1.93
C ARG A 135 -13.47 -9.14 2.27
N ARG A 136 -12.59 -10.12 2.48
CA ARG A 136 -12.98 -11.48 2.86
C ARG A 136 -13.13 -11.66 4.37
N GLY A 137 -12.66 -10.71 5.17
CA GLY A 137 -12.71 -10.75 6.63
C GLY A 137 -14.11 -10.50 7.17
N VAL A 138 -14.40 -11.07 8.35
CA VAL A 138 -15.70 -10.90 9.01
C VAL A 138 -15.93 -9.46 9.47
N TRP A 139 -14.85 -8.74 9.81
CA TRP A 139 -14.89 -7.34 10.23
C TRP A 139 -15.41 -6.40 9.13
N ALA A 140 -15.08 -6.67 7.86
CA ALA A 140 -15.58 -5.89 6.73
C ALA A 140 -17.07 -6.08 6.44
N ARG A 141 -17.73 -7.02 7.14
CA ARG A 141 -19.16 -7.30 7.03
C ARG A 141 -19.95 -6.81 8.26
N SER A 142 -19.28 -6.12 9.18
CA SER A 142 -19.89 -5.64 10.42
C SER A 142 -19.96 -4.12 10.41
N ASP A 143 -21.18 -3.60 10.24
CA ASP A 143 -21.46 -2.16 10.28
C ASP A 143 -21.33 -1.56 11.69
N ASN A 144 -21.10 -2.40 12.71
CA ASN A 144 -20.85 -1.97 14.08
C ASN A 144 -19.38 -1.65 14.35
N THR A 145 -18.51 -1.81 13.35
CA THR A 145 -17.08 -1.55 13.49
C THR A 145 -16.60 -0.61 12.38
N PRO A 146 -15.57 0.23 12.63
CA PRO A 146 -14.99 1.09 11.61
C PRO A 146 -14.57 0.36 10.33
N PHE A 147 -14.18 -0.92 10.47
CA PHE A 147 -13.70 -1.74 9.37
C PHE A 147 -14.80 -2.22 8.41
N GLY A 148 -16.08 -2.12 8.79
CA GLY A 148 -17.23 -2.36 7.91
C GLY A 148 -17.59 -1.16 7.03
N HIS A 149 -17.07 0.03 7.34
CA HIS A 149 -17.34 1.24 6.57
C HIS A 149 -16.32 1.44 5.44
N GLY A 150 -16.74 2.20 4.41
CA GLY A 150 -15.89 2.50 3.26
C GLY A 150 -15.71 1.31 2.32
N ARG A 151 -14.61 1.31 1.58
CA ARG A 151 -14.29 0.29 0.57
C ARG A 151 -13.28 -0.71 1.13
N PRO A 152 -13.68 -1.97 1.43
CA PRO A 152 -12.72 -3.00 1.79
C PRO A 152 -11.95 -3.49 0.56
N TYR A 153 -10.71 -3.93 0.77
CA TYR A 153 -9.80 -4.35 -0.29
C TYR A 153 -9.46 -5.84 -0.21
N SER A 154 -9.23 -6.47 -1.37
CA SER A 154 -8.45 -7.71 -1.43
C SER A 154 -6.96 -7.39 -1.51
N ARG A 155 -6.10 -8.38 -1.19
CA ARG A 155 -4.65 -8.26 -1.38
C ARG A 155 -4.25 -7.86 -2.81
N SER A 156 -4.93 -8.40 -3.84
CA SER A 156 -4.67 -8.03 -5.24
C SER A 156 -5.01 -6.57 -5.51
N GLN A 157 -6.19 -6.11 -5.09
CA GLN A 157 -6.64 -4.75 -5.36
C GLN A 157 -5.76 -3.68 -4.71
N ILE A 158 -5.32 -3.90 -3.46
CA ILE A 158 -4.40 -2.96 -2.81
C ILE A 158 -3.00 -3.04 -3.45
N SER A 159 -2.55 -4.23 -3.89
CA SER A 159 -1.30 -4.35 -4.65
C SER A 159 -1.35 -3.57 -5.97
N ASP A 160 -2.44 -3.68 -6.71
CA ASP A 160 -2.64 -2.99 -7.98
C ASP A 160 -2.75 -1.47 -7.79
N LEU A 161 -3.42 -1.04 -6.72
CA LEU A 161 -3.48 0.38 -6.30
C LEU A 161 -2.08 0.91 -5.99
N LEU A 162 -1.32 0.23 -5.15
CA LEU A 162 0.05 0.63 -4.83
C LEU A 162 0.92 0.70 -6.09
N ARG A 163 0.87 -0.30 -6.97
CA ARG A 163 1.70 -0.34 -8.20
C ARG A 163 1.38 0.78 -9.18
N ARG A 164 0.10 1.08 -9.39
CA ARG A 164 -0.30 2.16 -10.31
C ARG A 164 0.03 3.54 -9.77
N THR A 165 0.12 3.70 -8.46
CA THR A 165 0.56 4.93 -7.77
C THR A 165 2.04 4.89 -7.35
N TRP A 166 2.87 4.14 -8.08
CA TRP A 166 4.34 4.11 -7.94
C TRP A 166 4.88 3.64 -6.58
N PHE A 167 4.17 2.73 -5.94
CA PHE A 167 4.65 1.97 -4.80
C PHE A 167 4.90 0.51 -5.17
N THR A 168 5.84 -0.12 -4.47
CA THR A 168 6.02 -1.58 -4.50
C THR A 168 5.71 -2.17 -3.13
N PRO A 169 4.73 -3.08 -3.02
CA PRO A 169 4.53 -3.86 -1.81
C PRO A 169 5.78 -4.68 -1.49
N VAL A 170 6.32 -4.54 -0.28
CA VAL A 170 7.53 -5.25 0.20
C VAL A 170 7.23 -6.29 1.28
N GLY A 171 6.04 -6.23 1.89
CA GLY A 171 5.63 -7.26 2.81
C GLY A 171 4.25 -7.04 3.40
N TRP A 172 3.76 -8.09 4.04
CA TRP A 172 2.40 -8.20 4.52
C TRP A 172 2.39 -8.77 5.93
N SER A 173 1.47 -8.26 6.74
CA SER A 173 0.99 -8.90 7.95
C SER A 173 -0.54 -8.80 7.97
N GLU A 174 -1.15 -9.58 8.84
CA GLU A 174 -2.59 -9.66 9.01
C GLU A 174 -2.93 -9.58 10.49
N ALA A 175 -4.11 -9.05 10.79
CA ALA A 175 -4.62 -8.95 12.14
C ALA A 175 -6.15 -9.09 12.14
N LEU A 176 -6.71 -9.28 13.33
CA LEU A 176 -8.14 -9.40 13.58
C LEU A 176 -8.76 -10.70 13.03
N PHE A 177 -8.13 -11.83 13.32
CA PHE A 177 -8.67 -13.17 13.05
C PHE A 177 -9.85 -13.55 13.96
N MET A 178 -10.02 -12.88 15.10
CA MET A 178 -11.19 -13.04 15.96
C MET A 178 -12.45 -12.42 15.32
N PRO A 179 -13.67 -12.92 15.56
CA PRO A 179 -14.89 -12.30 15.07
C PRO A 179 -15.20 -10.97 15.82
N PRO A 180 -15.85 -9.97 15.18
CA PRO A 180 -16.16 -8.66 15.77
C PRO A 180 -17.33 -8.72 16.78
N LEU A 181 -17.19 -9.49 17.85
CA LEU A 181 -18.21 -9.69 18.88
C LEU A 181 -17.68 -9.23 20.25
N GLU A 182 -18.54 -8.56 21.03
CA GLU A 182 -18.15 -8.00 22.34
C GLU A 182 -18.22 -9.00 23.51
N GLN A 183 -18.35 -10.30 23.24
CA GLN A 183 -18.49 -11.30 24.30
C GLN A 183 -17.19 -11.43 25.12
N SER A 184 -17.28 -11.29 26.44
CA SER A 184 -16.12 -11.24 27.35
C SER A 184 -15.15 -12.42 27.21
N TRP A 185 -15.65 -13.63 26.93
CA TRP A 185 -14.81 -14.83 26.76
C TRP A 185 -14.05 -14.83 25.42
N LEU A 186 -14.65 -14.30 24.35
CA LEU A 186 -13.99 -14.10 23.05
C LEU A 186 -12.87 -13.08 23.17
N LEU A 187 -13.13 -11.94 23.82
CA LEU A 187 -12.13 -10.90 24.03
C LEU A 187 -10.94 -11.40 24.87
N ARG A 188 -11.19 -12.26 25.87
CA ARG A 188 -10.13 -12.91 26.68
C ARG A 188 -9.28 -13.89 25.85
N SER A 189 -9.90 -14.61 24.92
CA SER A 189 -9.22 -15.60 24.06
C SER A 189 -8.62 -15.00 22.79
N ALA A 190 -8.82 -13.71 22.52
CA ALA A 190 -8.33 -13.04 21.31
C ALA A 190 -6.83 -13.29 20.99
N PRO A 191 -5.89 -13.29 21.96
CA PRO A 191 -4.49 -13.61 21.66
C PRO A 191 -4.26 -15.05 21.20
N ALA A 192 -5.14 -15.99 21.55
CA ALA A 192 -5.09 -17.38 21.09
C ALA A 192 -5.64 -17.48 19.65
N TRP A 193 -6.76 -16.82 19.36
CA TRP A 193 -7.32 -16.72 18.00
C TRP A 193 -6.33 -16.14 17.00
N GLU A 194 -5.59 -15.12 17.40
CA GLU A 194 -4.57 -14.50 16.53
C GLU A 194 -3.39 -15.43 16.27
N ARG A 195 -2.94 -16.17 17.29
CA ARG A 195 -1.86 -17.16 17.12
C ARG A 195 -2.29 -18.30 16.20
N VAL A 196 -3.49 -18.84 16.43
CA VAL A 196 -4.04 -19.94 15.62
C VAL A 196 -4.32 -19.45 14.20
N GLY A 197 -4.96 -18.30 14.04
CA GLY A 197 -5.32 -17.74 12.74
C GLY A 197 -4.10 -17.35 11.90
N ALA A 198 -3.09 -16.74 12.52
CA ALA A 198 -1.83 -16.43 11.85
C ALA A 198 -1.04 -17.69 11.48
N ALA A 199 -0.94 -18.68 12.40
CA ALA A 199 -0.24 -19.94 12.14
C ALA A 199 -0.94 -20.79 11.07
N ALA A 200 -2.27 -20.82 11.06
CA ALA A 200 -3.07 -21.54 10.08
C ALA A 200 -3.33 -20.76 8.78
N SER A 201 -2.83 -19.50 8.67
CA SER A 201 -3.07 -18.62 7.52
C SER A 201 -4.54 -18.54 7.10
N LEU A 202 -5.44 -18.40 8.08
CA LEU A 202 -6.88 -18.40 7.81
C LEU A 202 -7.27 -17.21 6.91
N PRO A 203 -8.11 -17.40 5.88
CA PRO A 203 -8.40 -16.36 4.88
C PRO A 203 -9.28 -15.21 5.40
N PHE A 204 -9.62 -15.20 6.70
CA PHE A 204 -10.65 -14.35 7.31
C PHE A 204 -10.08 -13.27 8.24
N ALA A 205 -8.79 -12.96 8.18
CA ALA A 205 -8.23 -11.80 8.89
C ALA A 205 -9.08 -10.55 8.62
N GLY A 206 -9.38 -9.76 9.65
CA GLY A 206 -10.19 -8.56 9.51
C GLY A 206 -9.49 -7.44 8.74
N VAL A 207 -8.16 -7.34 8.83
CA VAL A 207 -7.37 -6.32 8.13
C VAL A 207 -6.09 -6.88 7.50
N HIS A 208 -5.68 -6.24 6.42
CA HIS A 208 -4.33 -6.35 5.88
C HIS A 208 -3.47 -5.19 6.37
N VAL A 209 -2.23 -5.49 6.74
CA VAL A 209 -1.20 -4.51 7.02
C VAL A 209 -0.14 -4.68 5.94
N VAL A 210 -0.11 -3.76 4.97
CA VAL A 210 0.78 -3.83 3.82
C VAL A 210 1.86 -2.76 3.92
N GLU A 211 3.12 -3.21 3.87
CA GLU A 211 4.26 -2.32 3.78
C GLU A 211 4.64 -2.15 2.31
N ALA A 212 4.89 -0.91 1.90
CA ALA A 212 5.31 -0.57 0.55
C ALA A 212 6.44 0.46 0.54
N THR A 213 7.26 0.41 -0.52
CA THR A 213 8.34 1.37 -0.75
C THR A 213 8.05 2.22 -1.98
N LYS A 214 8.55 3.46 -1.97
CA LYS A 214 8.51 4.38 -3.10
C LYS A 214 9.28 3.78 -4.29
N GLN A 215 8.69 3.78 -5.48
CA GLN A 215 9.41 3.53 -6.73
C GLN A 215 9.81 4.86 -7.36
N VAL A 216 11.11 5.14 -7.42
CA VAL A 216 11.66 6.33 -8.09
C VAL A 216 12.07 6.03 -9.53
N VAL A 217 12.45 4.78 -9.81
CA VAL A 217 12.83 4.31 -11.14
C VAL A 217 11.86 3.23 -11.57
N ARG A 218 11.18 3.43 -12.70
CA ARG A 218 10.45 2.37 -13.39
C ARG A 218 11.38 1.71 -14.41
N PRO A 219 11.74 0.43 -14.24
CA PRO A 219 12.38 -0.29 -15.33
C PRO A 219 11.39 -0.37 -16.49
N ILE A 220 11.77 0.17 -17.66
CA ILE A 220 11.02 -0.01 -18.89
C ILE A 220 11.03 -1.51 -19.16
N GLN A 221 9.88 -2.18 -19.04
CA GLN A 221 9.78 -3.56 -19.46
C GLN A 221 9.98 -3.57 -20.98
N ALA A 222 11.13 -4.07 -21.43
CA ALA A 222 11.35 -4.37 -22.83
C ALA A 222 10.25 -5.36 -23.24
N LYS A 223 9.24 -4.85 -23.96
CA LYS A 223 8.21 -5.68 -24.58
C LYS A 223 8.98 -6.58 -25.54
N ARG A 224 9.14 -7.85 -25.19
CA ARG A 224 9.68 -8.86 -26.10
C ARG A 224 8.61 -9.04 -27.17
N GLU A 225 8.59 -8.13 -28.14
CA GLU A 225 7.83 -8.35 -29.36
C GLU A 225 8.29 -9.71 -29.88
N ARG A 226 7.34 -10.64 -30.00
CA ARG A 226 7.60 -11.88 -30.71
C ARG A 226 8.04 -11.45 -32.10
N THR A 227 9.32 -11.55 -32.40
CA THR A 227 9.86 -11.39 -33.75
C THR A 227 9.00 -12.25 -34.64
N ARG A 228 8.08 -11.63 -35.40
CA ARG A 228 7.40 -12.33 -36.49
C ARG A 228 8.52 -12.65 -37.46
N LEU A 229 8.91 -13.92 -37.53
CA LEU A 229 9.77 -14.42 -38.59
C LEU A 229 9.01 -14.18 -39.90
N ILE A 230 9.37 -13.11 -40.60
CA ILE A 230 8.93 -12.90 -41.97
C ILE A 230 9.64 -13.99 -42.78
N PRO A 231 8.92 -14.92 -43.45
CA PRO A 231 9.56 -15.92 -44.29
C PRO A 231 10.35 -15.19 -45.38
N ALA A 232 11.65 -15.44 -45.46
CA ALA A 232 12.45 -14.97 -46.57
C ALA A 232 11.96 -15.70 -47.83
N LEU A 233 11.34 -14.97 -48.76
CA LEU A 233 11.03 -15.50 -50.08
C LEU A 233 12.36 -15.81 -50.77
N GLY A 234 12.60 -17.10 -51.06
CA GLY A 234 13.80 -17.53 -51.76
C GLY A 234 13.87 -16.90 -53.17
N PRO A 235 15.05 -16.53 -53.65
CA PRO A 235 15.19 -15.91 -54.97
C PRO A 235 14.76 -16.91 -56.06
N SER A 236 13.82 -16.49 -56.91
CA SER A 236 13.45 -17.26 -58.10
C SER A 236 14.56 -17.12 -59.15
N LEU A 237 15.26 -18.23 -59.42
CA LEU A 237 16.24 -18.29 -60.49
C LEU A 237 15.52 -18.19 -61.85
N VAL A 238 15.73 -17.07 -62.54
CA VAL A 238 15.33 -16.92 -63.95
C VAL A 238 16.36 -17.68 -64.79
N PRO A 239 15.94 -18.58 -65.71
CA PRO A 239 16.90 -19.28 -66.56
C PRO A 239 17.43 -18.31 -67.63
N SER A 240 18.74 -18.09 -67.65
CA SER A 240 19.40 -17.43 -68.78
C SER A 240 19.88 -18.48 -69.80
N PRO A 241 19.68 -18.23 -71.10
CA PRO A 241 19.99 -19.19 -72.16
C PRO A 241 21.50 -19.36 -72.32
N MET A 242 21.88 -20.56 -72.73
CA MET A 242 23.25 -21.02 -72.93
C MET A 242 23.80 -20.60 -74.30
N GLN A 243 25.14 -20.50 -74.38
CA GLN A 243 26.02 -20.41 -75.55
C GLN A 243 26.38 -18.98 -76.00
N ALA A 244 27.59 -18.70 -76.52
CA ALA A 244 28.63 -19.59 -77.04
C ALA A 244 30.04 -19.08 -76.67
N ASP A 245 30.97 -20.01 -76.64
CA ASP A 245 32.42 -19.82 -76.53
C ASP A 245 32.91 -19.11 -77.80
N ASP A 246 33.58 -17.97 -77.66
CA ASP A 246 34.29 -17.34 -78.78
C ASP A 246 35.66 -16.87 -78.28
N SER A 247 36.59 -17.80 -78.44
CA SER A 247 38.01 -17.62 -78.33
C SER A 247 38.47 -16.86 -79.56
N ASP A 248 38.60 -15.53 -79.49
CA ASP A 248 39.64 -14.83 -80.25
C ASP A 248 39.73 -13.32 -79.97
N LEU A 249 41.00 -12.87 -79.93
CA LEU A 249 41.49 -11.59 -80.47
C LEU A 249 41.51 -10.31 -79.59
N PRO A 250 42.48 -9.40 -79.82
CA PRO A 250 43.61 -9.25 -78.89
C PRO A 250 43.78 -7.82 -78.33
N ALA A 251 44.90 -7.65 -77.62
CA ALA A 251 45.27 -6.54 -76.76
C ALA A 251 45.17 -5.11 -77.33
N ARG A 252 44.84 -4.22 -76.39
CA ARG A 252 44.75 -2.75 -76.49
C ARG A 252 46.05 -2.07 -76.97
N PRO A 253 45.95 -0.92 -77.65
CA PRO A 253 46.95 0.13 -77.56
C PRO A 253 46.57 1.20 -76.50
N ARG A 254 47.59 1.97 -76.13
CA ARG A 254 47.78 2.73 -74.87
C ARG A 254 46.86 3.92 -74.64
#